data_AF-A0A9P5ILU1-F1
#
_entry.id   AF-A0A9P5ILU1-F1
#
_cell.length_a   1.000
_cell.length_b   1.000
_cell.length_c   1.000
_cell.angle_alpha   90.00
_cell.angle_beta   90.00
_cell.angle_gamma   90.00
#
_symmetry.space_group_name_H-M   'P 1'
#
loop_
_entity.id
_entity.type
_entity.pdbx_description
1 polymer ?
#
loop_
_entity_poly.entity_id
_entity_poly.type
_entity_poly.pdbx_seq_one_letter_code
_entity_poly.pdbx_strand_id
1 'polypeptide(L)'
;MVKKRVRDPEELPDAPVHSAGEDNENDSGSDGEDILNVDFEWFNFREIDFHGVKSLIRQLFDVDSQLLDLSGLADEVVAQDTIGSTVKVDGEGTDAYAFMTVLNVQRGNREGGVLSEAVRGLKGYLESQVKEGGKIQQVLKGSEDVGVVLAERLINVPSEVAPPMYGMLVDEIEAAVEDKEPYAFEYYLVVSRGYREVESRLDREEQGPKSKKSKGKGKASAEVFYFHPEDEVLKRFSCAYEEFEYKKDEGEGMADSKRAFQEMGIRAVGELILIEKAKWEECVKALGEYLGAPN
;
A
#
# COMPACT_ATOMS: atom_id res chain seq x y z
N MET A 1 40.43 -42.72 23.80
CA MET A 1 39.78 -42.23 25.04
C MET A 1 40.05 -40.73 25.16
N VAL A 2 39.11 -39.91 24.70
CA VAL A 2 39.22 -38.45 24.77
C VAL A 2 38.34 -37.98 25.94
N LYS A 3 38.97 -37.33 26.93
CA LYS A 3 38.33 -36.82 28.15
C LYS A 3 37.38 -35.67 27.80
N LYS A 4 36.10 -35.79 28.19
CA LYS A 4 35.12 -34.70 28.19
C LYS A 4 35.58 -33.61 29.17
N ARG A 5 35.72 -32.37 28.71
CA ARG A 5 35.86 -31.18 29.57
C ARG A 5 34.46 -30.83 30.11
N VAL A 6 34.34 -30.76 31.42
CA VAL A 6 33.22 -30.16 32.14
C VAL A 6 33.38 -28.63 32.06
N ARG A 7 32.29 -27.90 31.80
CA ARG A 7 32.24 -26.44 31.84
C ARG A 7 31.14 -26.07 32.82
N ASP A 8 31.51 -25.31 33.85
CA ASP A 8 30.63 -24.83 34.93
C ASP A 8 29.48 -23.97 34.38
N PRO A 9 28.30 -23.98 35.03
CA PRO A 9 27.21 -23.08 34.71
C PRO A 9 27.53 -21.68 35.25
N GLU A 10 27.59 -20.68 34.37
CA GLU A 10 27.59 -19.26 34.77
C GLU A 10 26.19 -18.91 35.30
N GLU A 11 26.09 -18.58 36.58
CA GLU A 11 24.91 -17.94 37.18
C GLU A 11 24.78 -16.52 36.62
N LEU A 12 23.70 -16.28 35.86
CA LEU A 12 23.29 -14.94 35.46
C LEU A 12 22.38 -14.36 36.57
N PRO A 13 22.57 -13.10 36.98
CA PRO A 13 21.73 -12.47 38.01
C PRO A 13 20.32 -12.16 37.46
N ASP A 14 19.30 -12.47 38.26
CA ASP A 14 17.90 -12.21 37.98
C ASP A 14 17.61 -10.71 37.76
N ALA A 15 16.76 -10.42 36.77
CA ALA A 15 16.22 -9.09 36.53
C ALA A 15 15.30 -8.64 37.67
N PRO A 16 15.23 -7.33 37.99
CA PRO A 16 14.54 -6.84 39.17
C PRO A 16 13.01 -7.03 39.07
N VAL A 17 12.46 -7.54 40.16
CA VAL A 17 11.02 -7.71 40.41
C VAL A 17 10.38 -6.32 40.56
N HIS A 18 9.50 -5.94 39.62
CA HIS A 18 8.63 -4.78 39.81
C HIS A 18 7.47 -5.18 40.73
N SER A 19 7.37 -4.46 41.84
CA SER A 19 6.40 -4.65 42.92
C SER A 19 4.95 -4.63 42.45
N ALA A 20 4.21 -5.65 42.87
CA ALA A 20 2.75 -5.71 42.80
C ALA A 20 2.11 -4.63 43.69
N GLY A 21 1.23 -3.83 43.09
CA GLY A 21 0.28 -2.96 43.77
C GLY A 21 -1.14 -3.40 43.43
N GLU A 22 -1.73 -4.09 44.40
CA GLU A 22 -3.14 -4.26 44.80
C GLU A 22 -4.30 -4.07 43.78
N ASP A 23 -5.03 -5.18 43.64
CA ASP A 23 -6.48 -5.35 43.58
C ASP A 23 -7.30 -4.76 42.42
N ASN A 24 -7.51 -5.61 41.40
CA ASN A 24 -8.84 -5.78 40.82
C ASN A 24 -9.18 -7.28 40.85
N GLU A 25 -9.95 -7.69 41.87
CA GLU A 25 -10.67 -8.95 41.89
C GLU A 25 -11.69 -8.95 40.74
N ASN A 26 -11.35 -9.59 39.62
CA ASN A 26 -12.33 -10.18 38.72
C ASN A 26 -11.99 -11.67 38.59
N ASP A 27 -12.54 -12.43 39.53
CA ASP A 27 -12.67 -13.87 39.43
C ASP A 27 -13.66 -14.19 38.30
N SER A 28 -13.15 -14.72 37.20
CA SER A 28 -13.93 -15.49 36.23
C SER A 28 -13.00 -16.53 35.62
N GLY A 29 -13.00 -17.72 36.22
CA GLY A 29 -12.32 -18.87 35.67
C GLY A 29 -12.78 -19.19 34.25
N SER A 30 -11.82 -19.41 33.36
CA SER A 30 -12.01 -20.21 32.15
C SER A 30 -10.65 -20.75 31.73
N ASP A 31 -10.54 -22.07 31.63
CA ASP A 31 -9.64 -22.72 30.67
C ASP A 31 -10.14 -22.36 29.26
N GLY A 32 -10.01 -21.09 28.88
CA GLY A 32 -10.34 -20.55 27.56
C GLY A 32 -9.05 -20.07 26.94
N GLU A 33 -8.80 -20.47 25.70
CA GLU A 33 -7.76 -19.86 24.86
C GLU A 33 -7.82 -18.34 25.04
N ASP A 34 -6.70 -17.70 25.38
CA ASP A 34 -6.62 -16.25 25.48
C ASP A 34 -7.09 -15.64 24.15
N ILE A 35 -8.33 -15.16 24.09
CA ILE A 35 -8.91 -14.58 22.89
C ILE A 35 -8.19 -13.25 22.66
N LEU A 36 -7.29 -13.23 21.67
CA LEU A 36 -6.64 -12.01 21.22
C LEU A 36 -7.65 -11.18 20.42
N ASN A 37 -8.20 -10.14 21.04
CA ASN A 37 -9.00 -9.15 20.33
C ASN A 37 -8.07 -8.18 19.59
N VAL A 38 -8.32 -8.00 18.29
CA VAL A 38 -7.58 -7.09 17.42
C VAL A 38 -8.61 -6.14 16.82
N ASP A 39 -8.57 -4.88 17.26
CA ASP A 39 -9.46 -3.84 16.78
C ASP A 39 -8.70 -2.95 15.79
N PHE A 40 -9.25 -2.75 14.59
CA PHE A 40 -8.68 -1.81 13.63
C PHE A 40 -9.34 -0.45 13.84
N GLU A 41 -8.53 0.55 14.16
CA GLU A 41 -8.97 1.91 14.44
C GLU A 41 -8.40 2.87 13.41
N TRP A 42 -9.18 3.87 13.02
CA TRP A 42 -8.79 4.89 12.04
C TRP A 42 -8.43 6.19 12.74
N PHE A 43 -7.29 6.77 12.36
CA PHE A 43 -6.78 8.02 12.92
C PHE A 43 -6.30 8.96 11.82
N ASN A 44 -6.40 10.27 12.06
CA ASN A 44 -5.70 11.26 11.24
C ASN A 44 -4.19 11.07 11.36
N PHE A 45 -3.44 11.63 10.40
CA PHE A 45 -1.99 11.59 10.45
C PHE A 45 -1.42 12.35 11.66
N ARG A 46 -0.32 11.82 12.19
CA ARG A 46 0.51 12.47 13.22
C ARG A 46 1.98 12.31 12.92
N GLU A 47 2.82 13.13 13.55
CA GLU A 47 4.27 13.10 13.36
C GLU A 47 4.89 11.71 13.57
N ILE A 48 4.32 10.90 14.49
CA ILE A 48 4.77 9.52 14.75
C ILE A 48 4.62 8.61 13.52
N ASP A 49 3.66 8.90 12.62
CA ASP A 49 3.33 8.08 11.46
C ASP A 49 4.36 8.20 10.33
N PHE A 50 5.27 9.17 10.39
CA PHE A 50 6.26 9.43 9.34
C PHE A 50 6.99 8.16 8.88
N HIS A 51 7.45 7.33 9.81
CA HIS A 51 8.21 6.12 9.48
C HIS A 51 7.33 5.00 8.90
N GLY A 52 6.12 4.84 9.42
CA GLY A 52 5.13 3.88 8.92
C GLY A 52 4.69 4.25 7.50
N VAL A 53 4.22 5.49 7.31
CA VAL A 53 3.79 6.02 6.01
C VAL A 53 4.93 5.94 4.99
N LYS A 54 6.16 6.35 5.34
CA LYS A 54 7.31 6.23 4.44
C LYS A 54 7.58 4.79 4.01
N SER A 55 7.37 3.82 4.91
CA SER A 55 7.57 2.40 4.61
C SER A 55 6.46 1.82 3.74
N LEU A 56 5.21 2.25 3.96
CA LEU A 56 4.08 1.89 3.10
C LEU A 56 4.21 2.54 1.71
N ILE A 57 4.62 3.81 1.59
CA ILE A 57 4.93 4.42 0.28
C ILE A 57 6.05 3.64 -0.43
N ARG A 58 7.07 3.19 0.30
CA ARG A 58 8.12 2.34 -0.28
C ARG A 58 7.54 1.04 -0.85
N GLN A 59 6.61 0.40 -0.13
CA GLN A 59 5.93 -0.80 -0.59
C GLN A 59 5.09 -0.52 -1.85
N LEU A 60 4.35 0.59 -1.90
CA LEU A 60 3.49 0.95 -3.03
C LEU A 60 4.26 1.12 -4.34
N PHE A 61 5.43 1.74 -4.29
CA PHE A 61 6.29 1.98 -5.46
C PHE A 61 7.35 0.90 -5.71
N ASP A 62 7.42 -0.11 -4.84
CA ASP A 62 8.31 -1.27 -4.94
C ASP A 62 9.76 -0.89 -5.30
N VAL A 63 10.43 -1.62 -6.19
CA VAL A 63 11.82 -1.34 -6.61
C VAL A 63 12.04 0.06 -7.21
N ASP A 64 10.98 0.75 -7.64
CA ASP A 64 11.07 2.12 -8.15
C ASP A 64 10.96 3.17 -7.03
N SER A 65 10.73 2.77 -5.77
CA SER A 65 10.69 3.68 -4.62
C SER A 65 11.96 4.55 -4.49
N GLN A 66 13.10 4.03 -4.96
CA GLN A 66 14.40 4.71 -5.01
C GLN A 66 14.50 5.80 -6.09
N LEU A 67 13.50 5.93 -6.96
CA LEU A 67 13.37 7.03 -7.92
C LEU A 67 12.62 8.23 -7.32
N LEU A 68 12.03 8.07 -6.13
CA LEU A 68 11.20 9.05 -5.47
C LEU A 68 11.85 9.57 -4.18
N ASP A 69 11.53 10.80 -3.79
CA ASP A 69 11.86 11.33 -2.47
C ASP A 69 10.83 10.81 -1.45
N LEU A 70 11.08 9.61 -0.93
CA LEU A 70 10.17 8.97 0.04
C LEU A 70 10.05 9.75 1.35
N SER A 71 11.12 10.45 1.78
CA SER A 71 11.05 11.27 2.99
C SER A 71 10.15 12.47 2.77
N GLY A 72 10.40 13.21 1.68
CA GLY A 72 9.59 14.37 1.34
C GLY A 72 8.13 14.01 1.09
N LEU A 73 7.84 12.86 0.45
CA LEU A 73 6.46 12.39 0.28
C LEU A 73 5.80 12.05 1.61
N ALA A 74 6.50 11.36 2.52
CA ALA A 74 5.97 11.07 3.85
C ALA A 74 5.73 12.36 4.66
N ASP A 75 6.63 13.35 4.58
CA ASP A 75 6.45 14.67 5.21
C ASP A 75 5.24 15.41 4.63
N GLU A 76 4.97 15.30 3.33
CA GLU A 76 3.80 15.90 2.71
C GLU A 76 2.51 15.24 3.19
N VAL A 77 2.47 13.91 3.23
CA VAL A 77 1.31 13.14 3.67
C VAL A 77 1.02 13.38 5.15
N VAL A 78 2.04 13.29 6.01
CA VAL A 78 1.86 13.44 7.47
C VAL A 78 1.52 14.87 7.88
N ALA A 79 1.91 15.87 7.07
CA ALA A 79 1.56 17.25 7.32
C ALA A 79 0.12 17.62 6.89
N GLN A 80 -0.66 16.69 6.33
CA GLN A 80 -2.07 16.93 6.06
C GLN A 80 -2.88 16.74 7.35
N ASP A 81 -3.53 17.80 7.81
CA ASP A 81 -4.31 17.77 9.06
C ASP A 81 -5.65 17.02 8.91
N THR A 82 -6.34 17.26 7.80
CA THR A 82 -7.74 16.85 7.60
C THR A 82 -7.94 15.87 6.47
N ILE A 83 -6.90 15.59 5.68
CA ILE A 83 -7.01 14.77 4.47
C ILE A 83 -6.22 13.48 4.62
N GLY A 84 -6.95 12.37 4.62
CA GLY A 84 -6.46 11.02 4.72
C GLY A 84 -6.37 10.50 6.15
N SER A 85 -6.19 9.18 6.24
CA SER A 85 -6.25 8.43 7.49
C SER A 85 -5.23 7.30 7.53
N THR A 86 -4.93 6.86 8.75
CA THR A 86 -4.13 5.68 9.08
C THR A 86 -5.00 4.64 9.77
N VAL A 87 -4.61 3.36 9.66
CA VAL A 87 -5.22 2.27 10.43
C VAL A 87 -4.19 1.72 11.41
N LYS A 88 -4.57 1.60 12.68
CA LYS A 88 -3.74 1.10 13.80
C LYS A 88 -4.52 0.09 14.63
N VAL A 89 -3.80 -0.76 15.37
CA VAL A 89 -4.41 -1.85 16.17
C VAL A 89 -4.29 -1.65 17.67
N ASP A 90 -3.28 -0.91 18.13
CA ASP A 90 -2.99 -0.72 19.56
C ASP A 90 -3.05 0.77 19.95
N GLY A 91 -4.05 1.46 19.40
CA GLY A 91 -4.29 2.88 19.59
C GLY A 91 -3.37 3.80 18.79
N GLU A 92 -3.51 5.09 19.05
CA GLU A 92 -2.99 6.15 18.19
C GLU A 92 -1.46 6.30 18.22
N GLY A 93 -0.82 5.83 19.30
CA GLY A 93 0.62 5.94 19.54
C GLY A 93 1.47 4.85 18.91
N THR A 94 0.89 3.99 18.06
CA THR A 94 1.61 2.92 17.36
C THR A 94 1.76 3.19 15.88
N ASP A 95 2.64 2.42 15.24
CA ASP A 95 2.86 2.52 13.79
C ASP A 95 1.58 2.21 13.00
N ALA A 96 1.37 2.96 11.92
CA ALA A 96 0.28 2.73 10.98
C ALA A 96 0.49 1.43 10.18
N TYR A 97 -0.53 0.59 10.13
CA TYR A 97 -0.55 -0.66 9.36
C TYR A 97 -1.16 -0.47 7.97
N ALA A 98 -1.97 0.58 7.80
CA ALA A 98 -2.43 1.07 6.52
C ALA A 98 -2.45 2.60 6.53
N PHE A 99 -2.37 3.20 5.35
CA PHE A 99 -2.64 4.63 5.18
C PHE A 99 -3.39 4.89 3.87
N MET A 100 -4.14 5.97 3.84
CA MET A 100 -4.77 6.50 2.63
C MET A 100 -4.72 8.02 2.66
N THR A 101 -4.49 8.61 1.50
CA THR A 101 -4.44 10.06 1.34
C THR A 101 -4.70 10.44 -0.12
N VAL A 102 -5.05 11.70 -0.37
CA VAL A 102 -5.06 12.29 -1.70
C VAL A 102 -4.12 13.50 -1.74
N LEU A 103 -3.27 13.56 -2.76
CA LEU A 103 -2.36 14.67 -3.01
C LEU A 103 -2.78 15.44 -4.28
N ASN A 104 -2.98 16.75 -4.16
CA ASN A 104 -3.02 17.66 -5.29
C ASN A 104 -1.61 17.80 -5.90
N VAL A 105 -1.46 17.38 -7.15
CA VAL A 105 -0.17 17.42 -7.87
C VAL A 105 0.02 18.66 -8.75
N GLN A 106 -0.93 19.60 -8.75
CA GLN A 106 -0.90 20.85 -9.54
C GLN A 106 -0.60 22.07 -8.68
N ARG A 107 -1.27 22.20 -7.53
CA ARG A 107 -1.24 23.38 -6.66
C ARG A 107 -0.52 23.12 -5.34
N GLY A 108 -0.37 21.87 -4.90
CA GLY A 108 0.21 21.54 -3.60
C GLY A 108 -0.83 21.36 -2.50
N ASN A 109 -0.38 20.84 -1.35
CA ASN A 109 -1.23 20.22 -0.32
C ASN A 109 -1.22 20.97 1.03
N ARG A 110 -0.62 22.16 1.04
CA ARG A 110 -0.45 22.97 2.24
C ARG A 110 -0.98 24.38 2.00
N GLU A 111 -1.25 25.08 3.09
CA GLU A 111 -1.64 26.49 3.05
C GLU A 111 -0.63 27.30 2.23
N GLY A 112 -1.13 28.11 1.29
CA GLY A 112 -0.30 28.89 0.37
C GLY A 112 -0.03 28.25 -0.99
N GLY A 113 -0.42 26.98 -1.22
CA GLY A 113 -0.52 26.41 -2.57
C GLY A 113 0.82 26.33 -3.30
N VAL A 114 1.86 25.84 -2.63
CA VAL A 114 3.15 25.55 -3.24
C VAL A 114 3.35 24.05 -3.35
N LEU A 115 3.47 23.56 -4.58
CA LEU A 115 3.83 22.18 -4.85
C LEU A 115 5.30 21.93 -4.46
N SER A 116 5.52 21.01 -3.52
CA SER A 116 6.85 20.64 -3.08
C SER A 116 7.60 19.78 -4.10
N GLU A 117 8.93 19.73 -3.97
CA GLU A 117 9.78 18.96 -4.89
C GLU A 117 9.46 17.47 -4.87
N ALA A 118 9.06 16.93 -3.71
CA ALA A 118 8.65 15.53 -3.58
C ALA A 118 7.40 15.21 -4.42
N VAL A 119 6.37 16.08 -4.36
CA VAL A 119 5.13 15.91 -5.14
C VAL A 119 5.38 16.18 -6.64
N ARG A 120 6.25 17.14 -6.99
CA ARG A 120 6.72 17.33 -8.38
C ARG A 120 7.40 16.07 -8.91
N GLY A 121 8.28 15.47 -8.10
CA GLY A 121 8.97 14.23 -8.41
C GLY A 121 7.99 13.07 -8.63
N LEU A 122 6.99 12.93 -7.75
CA LEU A 122 5.92 11.94 -7.91
C LEU A 122 5.15 12.14 -9.22
N LYS A 123 4.71 13.37 -9.50
CA LYS A 123 4.02 13.70 -10.77
C LYS A 123 4.86 13.34 -11.99
N GLY A 124 6.13 13.73 -12.00
CA GLY A 124 7.06 13.42 -13.08
C GLY A 124 7.31 11.92 -13.25
N TYR A 125 7.39 11.18 -12.14
CA TYR A 125 7.46 9.72 -12.17
C TYR A 125 6.21 9.13 -12.82
N LEU A 126 5.01 9.47 -12.35
CA LEU A 126 3.74 8.96 -12.89
C LEU A 126 3.57 9.27 -14.38
N GLU A 127 3.88 10.50 -14.80
CA GLU A 127 3.88 10.91 -16.22
C GLU A 127 4.81 10.09 -17.11
N SER A 128 5.90 9.55 -16.52
CA SER A 128 6.90 8.74 -17.22
C SER A 128 6.58 7.25 -17.26
N GLN A 129 5.55 6.80 -16.53
CA GLN A 129 5.09 5.41 -16.52
C GLN A 129 3.90 5.18 -17.46
N VAL A 130 3.17 6.24 -17.80
CA VAL A 130 2.01 6.18 -18.70
C VAL A 130 2.40 6.28 -20.16
N LYS A 131 1.53 5.75 -21.02
CA LYS A 131 1.66 5.81 -22.47
C LYS A 131 1.66 7.26 -22.96
N GLU A 132 2.61 7.56 -23.85
CA GLU A 132 2.69 8.87 -24.48
C GLU A 132 1.40 9.21 -25.24
N GLY A 133 0.81 10.37 -24.93
CA GLY A 133 -0.46 10.82 -25.50
C GLY A 133 -1.71 10.11 -24.97
N GLY A 134 -1.58 9.19 -23.99
CA GLY A 134 -2.69 8.54 -23.31
C GLY A 134 -3.52 9.50 -22.44
N LYS A 135 -4.73 9.09 -22.04
CA LYS A 135 -5.66 9.92 -21.26
C LYS A 135 -5.04 10.33 -19.92
N ILE A 136 -4.40 9.39 -19.21
CA ILE A 136 -3.77 9.67 -17.91
C ILE A 136 -2.64 10.70 -18.07
N GLN A 137 -1.80 10.58 -19.10
CA GLN A 137 -0.74 11.55 -19.36
C GLN A 137 -1.28 12.95 -19.68
N GLN A 138 -2.37 13.03 -20.45
CA GLN A 138 -3.01 14.30 -20.77
C GLN A 138 -3.57 14.98 -19.53
N VAL A 139 -4.21 14.22 -18.63
CA VAL A 139 -4.76 14.73 -17.37
C VAL A 139 -3.64 15.20 -16.43
N LEU A 140 -2.57 14.42 -16.27
CA LEU A 140 -1.42 14.82 -15.46
C LEU A 140 -0.72 16.07 -15.99
N LYS A 141 -0.60 16.23 -17.32
CA LYS A 141 -0.02 17.43 -17.95
C LYS A 141 -0.98 18.61 -18.07
N GLY A 142 -2.26 18.39 -17.81
CA GLY A 142 -3.31 19.38 -17.93
C GLY A 142 -3.24 20.47 -16.86
N SER A 143 -4.15 21.43 -16.98
CA SER A 143 -4.34 22.51 -15.99
C SER A 143 -5.40 22.18 -14.93
N GLU A 144 -6.14 21.08 -15.11
CA GLU A 144 -7.16 20.63 -14.16
C GLU A 144 -6.49 20.07 -12.91
N ASP A 145 -7.12 20.26 -11.75
CA ASP A 145 -6.63 19.71 -10.49
C ASP A 145 -6.91 18.21 -10.46
N VAL A 146 -5.87 17.43 -10.13
CA VAL A 146 -5.90 15.97 -10.08
C VAL A 146 -5.50 15.54 -8.69
N GLY A 147 -6.37 14.77 -8.05
CA GLY A 147 -6.09 14.14 -6.77
C GLY A 147 -5.40 12.81 -7.00
N VAL A 148 -4.11 12.72 -6.69
CA VAL A 148 -3.39 11.44 -6.70
C VAL A 148 -3.66 10.74 -5.38
N VAL A 149 -4.42 9.65 -5.43
CA VAL A 149 -4.76 8.84 -4.26
C VAL A 149 -3.64 7.83 -4.03
N LEU A 150 -3.05 7.87 -2.84
CA LEU A 150 -2.07 6.89 -2.37
C LEU A 150 -2.72 6.10 -1.24
N ALA A 151 -2.81 4.80 -1.41
CA ALA A 151 -3.35 3.88 -0.43
C ALA A 151 -2.50 2.60 -0.40
N GLU A 152 -2.12 2.15 0.78
CA GLU A 152 -1.32 0.94 0.94
C GLU A 152 -1.53 0.38 2.34
N ARG A 153 -1.43 -0.95 2.47
CA ARG A 153 -1.52 -1.64 3.76
C ARG A 153 -0.56 -2.81 3.83
N LEU A 154 -0.24 -3.24 5.04
CA LEU A 154 0.47 -4.51 5.21
C LEU A 154 -0.41 -5.66 4.68
N ILE A 155 0.22 -6.67 4.08
CA ILE A 155 -0.48 -7.77 3.39
C ILE A 155 -1.41 -8.59 4.31
N ASN A 156 -1.18 -8.53 5.62
CA ASN A 156 -1.96 -9.22 6.64
C ASN A 156 -3.12 -8.36 7.20
N VAL A 157 -3.26 -7.11 6.76
CA VAL A 157 -4.39 -6.24 7.13
C VAL A 157 -5.59 -6.60 6.24
N PRO A 158 -6.78 -6.85 6.83
CA PRO A 158 -7.96 -7.23 6.08
C PRO A 158 -8.41 -6.14 5.10
N SER A 159 -8.98 -6.55 3.97
CA SER A 159 -9.51 -5.63 2.94
C SER A 159 -10.66 -4.76 3.43
N GLU A 160 -11.37 -5.23 4.45
CA GLU A 160 -12.53 -4.62 5.07
C GLU A 160 -12.20 -3.27 5.72
N VAL A 161 -10.92 -2.95 5.91
CA VAL A 161 -10.51 -1.63 6.40
C VAL A 161 -10.60 -0.55 5.31
N ALA A 162 -10.58 -0.94 4.03
CA ALA A 162 -10.51 0.00 2.91
C ALA A 162 -11.80 0.80 2.69
N PRO A 163 -13.03 0.22 2.73
CA PRO A 163 -14.24 1.00 2.48
C PRO A 163 -14.44 2.17 3.45
N PRO A 164 -14.24 2.03 4.77
CA PRO A 164 -14.26 3.19 5.68
C PRO A 164 -13.22 4.25 5.33
N MET A 165 -12.00 3.85 4.92
CA MET A 165 -10.97 4.81 4.49
C MET A 165 -11.40 5.63 3.28
N TYR A 166 -11.96 4.98 2.24
CA TYR A 166 -12.49 5.69 1.08
C TYR A 166 -13.69 6.57 1.42
N GLY A 167 -14.56 6.13 2.33
CA GLY A 167 -15.71 6.90 2.81
C GLY A 167 -15.27 8.19 3.52
N MET A 168 -14.37 8.08 4.50
CA MET A 168 -13.82 9.24 5.19
C MET A 168 -13.12 10.19 4.22
N LEU A 169 -12.33 9.66 3.27
CA LEU A 169 -11.64 10.49 2.28
C LEU A 169 -12.62 11.33 1.43
N VAL A 170 -13.79 10.79 1.08
CA VAL A 170 -14.85 11.56 0.37
C VAL A 170 -15.31 12.73 1.23
N ASP A 171 -15.68 12.47 2.48
CA ASP A 171 -16.20 13.49 3.42
C ASP A 171 -15.13 14.57 3.71
N GLU A 172 -13.88 14.16 3.89
CA GLU A 172 -12.73 15.04 4.13
C GLU A 172 -12.46 15.96 2.93
N ILE A 173 -12.50 15.42 1.70
CA ILE A 173 -12.36 16.22 0.48
C ILE A 173 -13.51 17.22 0.35
N GLU A 174 -14.75 16.81 0.62
CA GLU A 174 -15.91 17.70 0.57
C GLU A 174 -15.74 18.87 1.55
N ALA A 175 -15.37 18.59 2.79
CA ALA A 175 -15.11 19.62 3.80
C ALA A 175 -13.97 20.58 3.38
N ALA A 176 -12.85 20.06 2.88
CA ALA A 176 -11.75 20.89 2.40
C ALA A 176 -12.15 21.78 1.22
N VAL A 177 -13.01 21.29 0.32
CA VAL A 177 -13.57 22.09 -0.78
C VAL A 177 -14.48 23.21 -0.26
N GLU A 178 -15.30 22.95 0.77
CA GLU A 178 -16.12 23.97 1.42
C GLU A 178 -15.26 25.07 2.07
N ASP A 179 -14.12 24.68 2.66
CA ASP A 179 -13.12 25.58 3.24
C ASP A 179 -12.22 26.26 2.19
N LYS A 180 -12.48 26.00 0.89
CA LYS A 180 -11.78 26.57 -0.28
C LYS A 180 -10.32 26.16 -0.39
N GLU A 181 -9.97 25.01 0.18
CA GLU A 181 -8.69 24.37 -0.01
C GLU A 181 -8.59 23.76 -1.43
N PRO A 182 -7.37 23.48 -1.94
CA PRO A 182 -7.17 23.05 -3.32
C PRO A 182 -7.51 21.55 -3.54
N TYR A 183 -8.65 21.07 -3.04
CA TYR A 183 -9.08 19.67 -3.17
C TYR A 183 -10.27 19.47 -4.13
N ALA A 184 -10.64 20.52 -4.88
CA ALA A 184 -11.69 20.47 -5.90
C ALA A 184 -11.17 19.80 -7.19
N PHE A 185 -10.97 18.48 -7.13
CA PHE A 185 -10.43 17.70 -8.23
C PHE A 185 -11.47 17.40 -9.31
N GLU A 186 -11.02 17.38 -10.58
CA GLU A 186 -11.81 16.86 -11.71
C GLU A 186 -11.58 15.35 -11.91
N TYR A 187 -10.39 14.88 -11.52
CA TYR A 187 -9.99 13.49 -11.61
C TYR A 187 -9.30 13.00 -10.35
N TYR A 188 -9.53 11.74 -10.03
CA TYR A 188 -8.81 10.97 -9.04
C TYR A 188 -7.93 9.95 -9.76
N LEU A 189 -6.63 9.99 -9.54
CA LEU A 189 -5.68 9.02 -10.04
C LEU A 189 -5.22 8.13 -8.88
N VAL A 190 -5.76 6.92 -8.80
CA VAL A 190 -5.34 5.94 -7.80
C VAL A 190 -4.07 5.25 -8.28
N VAL A 191 -3.04 5.27 -7.43
CA VAL A 191 -1.82 4.49 -7.64
C VAL A 191 -1.97 3.19 -6.86
N SER A 192 -1.84 2.05 -7.55
CA SER A 192 -1.87 0.73 -6.92
C SER A 192 -0.81 -0.20 -7.52
N ARG A 193 -0.76 -1.43 -7.00
CA ARG A 193 0.11 -2.51 -7.43
C ARG A 193 -0.70 -3.79 -7.63
N GLY A 194 -0.38 -4.51 -8.69
CA GLY A 194 -0.83 -5.87 -8.95
C GLY A 194 0.35 -6.82 -9.06
N TYR A 195 0.09 -8.08 -9.38
CA TYR A 195 1.14 -9.06 -9.66
C TYR A 195 0.73 -10.03 -10.75
N ARG A 196 1.72 -10.62 -11.42
CA ARG A 196 1.54 -11.73 -12.37
C ARG A 196 2.29 -12.95 -11.89
N GLU A 197 1.75 -14.13 -12.15
CA GLU A 197 2.48 -15.38 -11.87
C GLU A 197 3.60 -15.56 -12.90
N VAL A 198 4.80 -15.88 -12.41
CA VAL A 198 6.00 -16.17 -13.18
C VAL A 198 6.40 -17.61 -12.94
N GLU A 199 6.39 -18.42 -14.01
CA GLU A 199 6.90 -19.79 -13.95
C GLU A 199 8.41 -19.80 -13.67
N SER A 200 8.84 -20.65 -12.72
CA SER A 200 10.25 -20.88 -12.42
C SER A 200 10.98 -21.42 -13.66
N ARG A 201 12.10 -20.81 -14.03
CA ARG A 201 12.96 -21.30 -15.13
C ARG A 201 13.62 -22.65 -14.81
N LEU A 202 13.71 -23.03 -13.54
CA LEU A 202 14.26 -24.33 -13.11
C LEU A 202 13.36 -25.50 -13.53
N ASP A 203 12.04 -25.32 -13.46
CA ASP A 203 11.06 -26.33 -13.89
C ASP A 203 11.11 -26.58 -15.41
N ARG A 204 11.67 -25.62 -16.16
CA ARG A 204 11.96 -25.73 -17.59
C ARG A 204 13.25 -26.50 -17.89
N GLU A 205 14.23 -26.49 -16.99
CA GLU A 205 15.53 -27.15 -17.18
C GLU A 205 15.53 -28.62 -16.73
N GLU A 206 14.68 -29.00 -15.77
CA GLU A 206 14.43 -30.42 -15.44
C GLU A 206 13.66 -31.16 -16.55
N GLN A 207 12.95 -30.44 -17.42
CA GLN A 207 12.33 -30.98 -18.61
C GLN A 207 13.37 -31.05 -19.75
N GLY A 208 14.15 -32.13 -19.78
CA GLY A 208 15.14 -32.39 -20.84
C GLY A 208 14.56 -32.33 -22.27
N PRO A 209 15.41 -32.42 -23.33
CA PRO A 209 15.05 -32.05 -24.72
C PRO A 209 14.05 -32.96 -25.46
N LYS A 210 13.22 -33.74 -24.76
CA LYS A 210 12.36 -34.77 -25.37
C LYS A 210 10.97 -34.85 -24.73
N SER A 211 10.07 -33.92 -25.07
CA SER A 211 8.63 -34.23 -25.12
C SER A 211 7.89 -33.32 -26.11
N LYS A 212 7.92 -33.70 -27.39
CA LYS A 212 6.93 -33.25 -28.37
C LYS A 212 5.57 -33.87 -28.02
N LYS A 213 4.77 -33.23 -27.15
CA LYS A 213 3.28 -33.23 -27.10
C LYS A 213 2.76 -32.75 -25.73
N SER A 214 2.79 -31.45 -25.49
CA SER A 214 1.79 -30.74 -24.67
C SER A 214 1.76 -29.28 -25.13
N LYS A 215 0.99 -29.01 -26.18
CA LYS A 215 0.59 -27.64 -26.53
C LYS A 215 -0.45 -27.20 -25.50
N GLY A 216 -0.05 -26.43 -24.50
CA GLY A 216 -0.96 -25.74 -23.58
C GLY A 216 -0.28 -25.45 -22.25
N LYS A 217 -0.18 -24.15 -21.90
CA LYS A 217 0.51 -23.56 -20.74
C LYS A 217 2.03 -23.42 -20.93
N GLY A 218 2.40 -22.26 -21.45
CA GLY A 218 3.76 -21.80 -21.69
C GLY A 218 3.72 -20.30 -21.97
N LYS A 219 2.95 -19.60 -21.14
CA LYS A 219 2.81 -18.14 -21.13
C LYS A 219 2.63 -17.82 -19.65
N ALA A 220 3.49 -16.95 -19.11
CA ALA A 220 3.16 -16.25 -17.86
C ALA A 220 1.70 -15.81 -17.95
N SER A 221 0.93 -15.94 -16.86
CA SER A 221 -0.45 -15.47 -16.87
C SER A 221 -0.41 -14.01 -17.32
N ALA A 222 -1.01 -13.71 -18.47
CA ALA A 222 -1.20 -12.31 -18.88
C ALA A 222 -2.19 -11.61 -17.94
N GLU A 223 -2.89 -12.40 -17.13
CA GLU A 223 -3.78 -11.98 -16.08
C GLU A 223 -2.99 -11.39 -14.91
N VAL A 224 -3.37 -10.17 -14.56
CA VAL A 224 -2.91 -9.45 -13.37
C VAL A 224 -3.85 -9.81 -12.22
N PHE A 225 -3.25 -10.19 -11.10
CA PHE A 225 -3.91 -10.39 -9.82
C PHE A 225 -3.69 -9.16 -8.94
N TYR A 226 -4.57 -8.98 -7.97
CA TYR A 226 -4.60 -7.78 -7.12
C TYR A 226 -4.04 -8.07 -5.74
N PHE A 227 -3.16 -7.20 -5.25
CA PHE A 227 -2.84 -7.15 -3.82
C PHE A 227 -4.02 -6.53 -3.04
N HIS A 228 -4.72 -5.59 -3.68
CA HIS A 228 -5.84 -4.85 -3.13
C HIS A 228 -7.12 -5.23 -3.89
N PRO A 229 -8.01 -6.09 -3.35
CA PRO A 229 -9.23 -6.49 -4.05
C PRO A 229 -10.14 -5.30 -4.41
N GLU A 230 -10.06 -4.17 -3.70
CA GLU A 230 -10.74 -2.93 -4.06
C GLU A 230 -10.42 -2.43 -5.48
N ASP A 231 -9.23 -2.73 -6.01
CA ASP A 231 -8.78 -2.30 -7.35
C ASP A 231 -9.69 -2.85 -8.45
N GLU A 232 -10.29 -4.01 -8.23
CA GLU A 232 -11.24 -4.58 -9.17
C GLU A 232 -12.48 -3.68 -9.34
N VAL A 233 -12.94 -3.08 -8.25
CA VAL A 233 -14.07 -2.14 -8.28
C VAL A 233 -13.62 -0.80 -8.84
N LEU A 234 -12.49 -0.26 -8.38
CA LEU A 234 -11.94 1.01 -8.88
C LEU A 234 -11.81 0.99 -10.41
N LYS A 235 -11.30 -0.11 -10.99
CA LYS A 235 -11.18 -0.26 -12.45
C LYS A 235 -12.53 -0.27 -13.17
N ARG A 236 -13.60 -0.83 -12.58
CA ARG A 236 -14.95 -0.83 -13.19
C ARG A 236 -15.52 0.58 -13.36
N PHE A 237 -15.17 1.51 -12.46
CA PHE A 237 -15.61 2.91 -12.51
C PHE A 237 -14.63 3.83 -13.26
N SER A 238 -13.42 3.34 -13.53
CA SER A 238 -12.37 4.10 -14.21
C SER A 238 -12.76 4.53 -15.63
N CYS A 239 -12.29 5.71 -16.02
CA CYS A 239 -12.40 6.21 -17.39
C CYS A 239 -11.13 5.91 -18.22
N ALA A 240 -10.03 5.56 -17.55
CA ALA A 240 -8.82 4.96 -18.11
C ALA A 240 -8.06 4.22 -17.00
N TYR A 241 -7.35 3.16 -17.34
CA TYR A 241 -6.35 2.56 -16.47
C TYR A 241 -5.15 2.10 -17.30
N GLU A 242 -3.96 2.17 -16.72
CA GLU A 242 -2.71 1.79 -17.37
C GLU A 242 -1.84 0.99 -16.40
N GLU A 243 -1.25 -0.08 -16.91
CA GLU A 243 -0.29 -0.92 -16.19
C GLU A 243 1.12 -0.53 -16.63
N PHE A 244 2.08 -0.50 -15.69
CA PHE A 244 3.48 -0.24 -15.98
C PHE A 244 4.39 -1.24 -15.27
N GLU A 245 5.54 -1.50 -15.87
CA GLU A 245 6.58 -2.32 -15.25
C GLU A 245 7.54 -1.42 -14.49
N TYR A 246 7.93 -1.84 -13.28
CA TYR A 246 8.91 -1.10 -12.50
C TYR A 246 10.28 -1.13 -13.19
N LYS A 247 10.88 0.05 -13.37
CA LYS A 247 12.09 0.27 -14.20
C LYS A 247 13.32 -0.42 -13.63
N LYS A 248 13.38 -0.65 -12.32
CA LYS A 248 14.51 -1.27 -11.63
C LYS A 248 14.34 -2.74 -11.26
N ASP A 249 13.52 -3.48 -12.00
CA ASP A 249 13.56 -4.95 -12.00
C ASP A 249 14.88 -5.49 -12.63
N GLU A 250 15.74 -4.61 -13.17
CA GLU A 250 17.00 -4.94 -13.84
C GLU A 250 18.23 -4.78 -12.92
N GLY A 251 18.27 -5.51 -11.80
CA GLY A 251 19.56 -5.79 -11.18
C GLY A 251 20.38 -6.71 -12.09
N GLU A 252 21.36 -6.16 -12.83
CA GLU A 252 22.40 -6.93 -13.54
C GLU A 252 23.11 -7.89 -12.56
N GLY A 253 22.59 -9.10 -12.38
CA GLY A 253 23.21 -10.14 -11.53
C GLY A 253 22.28 -10.92 -10.60
N MET A 254 21.00 -10.55 -10.48
CA MET A 254 20.02 -11.39 -9.76
C MET A 254 19.49 -12.46 -10.71
N ALA A 255 20.04 -13.67 -10.60
CA ALA A 255 19.53 -14.85 -11.32
C ALA A 255 18.02 -15.01 -11.07
N ASP A 256 17.22 -15.28 -12.11
CA ASP A 256 15.76 -15.46 -12.01
C ASP A 256 15.35 -16.49 -10.95
N SER A 257 16.20 -17.47 -10.68
CA SER A 257 16.00 -18.45 -9.60
C SER A 257 15.97 -17.83 -8.21
N LYS A 258 16.70 -16.72 -7.96
CA LYS A 258 16.65 -15.97 -6.70
C LYS A 258 15.37 -15.12 -6.61
N ARG A 259 14.91 -14.54 -7.72
CA ARG A 259 13.65 -13.80 -7.80
C ARG A 259 12.44 -14.70 -7.56
N ALA A 260 12.33 -15.81 -8.28
CA ALA A 260 11.24 -16.77 -8.07
C ALA A 260 11.22 -17.36 -6.65
N PHE A 261 12.39 -17.51 -5.99
CA PHE A 261 12.46 -17.97 -4.60
C PHE A 261 12.13 -16.88 -3.57
N GLN A 262 12.49 -15.61 -3.82
CA GLN A 262 12.23 -14.50 -2.89
C GLN A 262 10.82 -13.93 -3.05
N GLU A 263 10.31 -13.86 -4.28
CA GLU A 263 8.99 -13.33 -4.64
C GLU A 263 7.96 -14.44 -4.84
N MET A 264 8.22 -15.67 -4.33
CA MET A 264 7.29 -16.81 -4.42
C MET A 264 6.68 -17.06 -5.81
N GLY A 265 7.43 -16.77 -6.88
CA GLY A 265 6.96 -16.96 -8.26
C GLY A 265 5.94 -15.91 -8.73
N ILE A 266 5.89 -14.73 -8.12
CA ILE A 266 5.09 -13.60 -8.63
C ILE A 266 6.02 -12.44 -9.05
N ARG A 267 5.55 -11.61 -9.99
CA ARG A 267 6.20 -10.36 -10.41
C ARG A 267 5.23 -9.21 -10.20
N ALA A 268 5.63 -8.23 -9.40
CA ALA A 268 4.84 -7.03 -9.15
C ALA A 268 4.74 -6.15 -10.41
N VAL A 269 3.59 -5.51 -10.59
CA VAL A 269 3.33 -4.53 -11.64
C VAL A 269 2.66 -3.31 -11.02
N GLY A 270 2.98 -2.12 -11.51
CA GLY A 270 2.31 -0.90 -11.08
C GLY A 270 1.04 -0.66 -11.89
N GLU A 271 0.02 -0.10 -11.25
CA GLU A 271 -1.26 0.20 -11.87
C GLU A 271 -1.67 1.64 -11.58
N LEU A 272 -2.18 2.33 -12.60
CA LEU A 272 -2.73 3.67 -12.51
C LEU A 272 -4.18 3.64 -12.95
N ILE A 273 -5.09 4.03 -12.06
CA ILE A 273 -6.54 3.95 -12.27
C ILE A 273 -7.11 5.36 -12.20
N LEU A 274 -7.62 5.87 -13.33
CA LEU A 274 -8.15 7.23 -13.44
C LEU A 274 -9.67 7.23 -13.36
N ILE A 275 -10.23 7.94 -12.40
CA ILE A 275 -11.67 8.06 -12.16
C ILE A 275 -12.08 9.54 -12.26
N GLU A 276 -13.16 9.81 -12.98
CA GLU A 276 -13.75 11.15 -13.06
C GLU A 276 -14.50 11.48 -11.78
N LYS A 277 -14.44 12.74 -11.32
CA LYS A 277 -15.12 13.20 -10.10
C LYS A 277 -16.56 12.73 -9.98
N ALA A 278 -17.31 12.83 -11.08
CA ALA A 278 -18.73 12.46 -11.13
C ALA A 278 -19.02 10.98 -10.79
N LYS A 279 -18.01 10.10 -10.86
CA LYS A 279 -18.12 8.68 -10.52
C LYS A 279 -17.47 8.30 -9.20
N TRP A 280 -16.76 9.23 -8.55
CA TRP A 280 -15.95 8.94 -7.38
C TRP A 280 -16.79 8.42 -6.21
N GLU A 281 -17.84 9.16 -5.81
CA GLU A 281 -18.73 8.72 -4.73
C GLU A 281 -19.48 7.41 -5.04
N GLU A 282 -19.91 7.22 -6.29
CA GLU A 282 -20.57 5.98 -6.73
C GLU A 282 -19.61 4.79 -6.63
N CYS A 283 -18.35 4.99 -7.00
CA CYS A 283 -17.29 4.00 -6.88
C CYS A 283 -17.04 3.63 -5.40
N VAL A 284 -16.98 4.62 -4.50
CA VAL A 284 -16.79 4.38 -3.06
C VAL A 284 -17.97 3.61 -2.45
N LYS A 285 -19.20 3.92 -2.86
CA LYS A 285 -20.39 3.14 -2.45
C LYS A 285 -20.31 1.69 -2.92
N ALA A 286 -19.92 1.46 -4.17
CA ALA A 286 -19.74 0.11 -4.71
C ALA A 286 -18.61 -0.67 -4.02
N LEU A 287 -17.55 0.01 -3.55
CA LEU A 287 -16.50 -0.60 -2.73
C LEU A 287 -17.04 -1.09 -1.39
N GLY A 288 -17.90 -0.30 -0.73
CA GLY A 288 -18.58 -0.70 0.50
C GLY A 288 -19.48 -1.92 0.31
N GLU A 289 -20.16 -2.05 -0.83
CA GLU A 289 -20.96 -3.24 -1.14
C GLU A 289 -20.11 -4.48 -1.47
N TYR A 290 -18.93 -4.28 -2.06
CA TYR A 290 -18.05 -5.37 -2.48
C TYR A 290 -17.23 -5.97 -1.34
N LEU A 291 -16.68 -5.11 -0.46
CA LEU A 291 -15.79 -5.51 0.64
C LEU A 291 -16.45 -5.37 2.02
N GLY A 292 -17.64 -4.81 2.11
CA GLY A 292 -18.36 -4.67 3.37
C GLY A 292 -18.69 -6.05 3.96
N ALA A 293 -18.63 -6.14 5.29
CA ALA A 293 -19.06 -7.34 5.99
C ALA A 293 -20.53 -7.66 5.61
N PRO A 294 -20.88 -8.94 5.38
CA PRO A 294 -22.28 -9.30 5.17
C PRO A 294 -23.11 -8.86 6.38
N ASN A 295 -24.20 -8.13 6.11
CA ASN A 295 -25.19 -7.74 7.10
C ASN A 295 -25.71 -8.93 7.92
#